data_AF-A0A7W1ZG50-F1
#
_entry.id   AF-A0A7W1ZG50-F1
#
_cell.length_a   1.000
_cell.length_b   1.000
_cell.length_c   1.000
_cell.angle_alpha   90.00
_cell.angle_beta   90.00
_cell.angle_gamma   90.00
#
_symmetry.space_group_name_H-M   'P 1'
#
loop_
_entity.id
_entity.type
_entity.pdbx_description
1 polymer ?
#
loop_
_entity_poly.entity_id
_entity_poly.type
_entity_poly.pdbx_seq_one_letter_code
_entity_poly.pdbx_strand_id
1 'polypeptide(L)'
;MKIFFTLLITCVLGLNSLIAQNKSETDRERDGLRGAIKKVETYLVDFLPQGDVIVEQKRPWIINSYNVKGNRSEQIVYLQDGRLHTDVYIYDAEGRNIECRTYSNATDKNS
;
A
#
# COMPACT_ATOMS: atom_id res chain seq x y z
N MET A 1 -55.99 11.65 1.15
CA MET A 1 -54.90 12.54 0.67
C MET A 1 -53.68 12.65 1.59
N LYS A 2 -53.78 12.33 2.90
CA LYS A 2 -52.62 12.36 3.83
C LYS A 2 -51.69 11.13 3.71
N ILE A 3 -52.23 9.96 3.36
CA ILE A 3 -51.48 8.68 3.30
C ILE A 3 -50.50 8.62 2.11
N PHE A 4 -50.83 9.28 0.99
CA PHE A 4 -49.94 9.36 -0.19
C PHE A 4 -48.72 10.27 0.04
N PHE A 5 -48.86 11.30 0.86
CA PHE A 5 -47.74 12.19 1.21
C PHE A 5 -46.74 11.52 2.17
N THR A 6 -47.21 10.65 3.06
CA THR A 6 -46.32 9.90 3.98
C THR A 6 -45.47 8.86 3.25
N LEU A 7 -45.98 8.21 2.21
CA LEU A 7 -45.25 7.19 1.44
C LEU A 7 -44.12 7.79 0.59
N LEU A 8 -44.28 9.02 0.12
CA LEU A 8 -43.30 9.73 -0.70
C LEU A 8 -42.06 10.14 0.12
N ILE A 9 -42.25 10.51 1.39
CA ILE A 9 -41.18 10.97 2.29
C ILE A 9 -40.26 9.80 2.69
N THR A 10 -40.79 8.59 2.85
CA THR A 10 -39.97 7.39 3.12
C THR A 10 -39.11 6.97 1.93
N CYS A 11 -39.55 7.23 0.70
CA CYS A 11 -38.77 6.90 -0.52
C CYS A 11 -37.55 7.82 -0.70
N VAL A 12 -37.64 9.08 -0.27
CA VAL A 12 -36.53 10.04 -0.41
C VAL A 12 -35.42 9.83 0.62
N LEU A 13 -35.76 9.37 1.84
CA LEU A 13 -34.76 9.08 2.88
C LEU A 13 -34.04 7.73 2.70
N GLY A 14 -34.65 6.77 2.00
CA GLY A 14 -34.06 5.47 1.69
C GLY A 14 -33.02 5.49 0.55
N LEU A 15 -32.88 6.60 -0.19
CA LEU A 15 -31.93 6.72 -1.30
C LEU A 15 -30.53 7.15 -0.86
N ASN A 16 -30.38 7.75 0.33
CA ASN A 16 -29.07 8.19 0.81
C ASN A 16 -28.20 7.04 1.32
N SER A 17 -28.79 5.92 1.76
CA SER A 17 -28.02 4.74 2.22
C SER A 17 -27.34 3.97 1.09
N LEU A 18 -27.73 4.21 -0.17
CA LEU A 18 -27.10 3.57 -1.34
C LEU A 18 -25.87 4.33 -1.86
N ILE A 19 -25.72 5.62 -1.53
CA ILE A 19 -24.59 6.44 -2.02
C ILE A 19 -23.34 6.25 -1.15
N ALA A 20 -23.51 5.74 0.08
CA ALA A 20 -22.41 5.35 0.96
C ALA A 20 -22.00 3.87 0.79
N GLN A 21 -22.03 3.34 -0.44
CA GLN A 21 -21.41 2.04 -0.73
C GLN A 21 -19.89 2.15 -0.51
N ASN A 22 -19.48 1.81 0.71
CA ASN A 22 -18.15 1.46 1.20
C ASN A 22 -17.02 1.64 0.16
N LYS A 23 -16.47 2.85 0.08
CA LYS A 23 -15.17 3.02 -0.59
C LYS A 23 -14.16 2.18 0.20
N SER A 24 -13.73 1.06 -0.38
CA SER A 24 -12.65 0.24 0.18
C SER A 24 -11.43 1.11 0.39
N GLU A 25 -10.80 1.00 1.56
CA GLU A 25 -9.53 1.68 1.83
C GLU A 25 -8.51 1.26 0.77
N THR A 26 -7.85 2.26 0.18
CA THR A 26 -6.74 2.04 -0.74
C THR A 26 -5.58 1.35 -0.02
N ASP A 27 -4.68 0.68 -0.74
CA ASP A 27 -3.54 0.00 -0.11
C ASP A 27 -2.71 0.96 0.76
N ARG A 28 -2.53 2.20 0.28
CA ARG A 28 -1.90 3.30 1.02
C ARG A 28 -2.62 3.61 2.34
N GLU A 29 -3.95 3.70 2.32
CA GLU A 29 -4.76 3.99 3.50
C GLU A 29 -4.73 2.83 4.51
N ARG A 30 -4.74 1.57 4.02
CA ARG A 30 -4.55 0.38 4.85
C ARG A 30 -3.17 0.32 5.51
N ASP A 31 -2.16 0.89 4.86
CA ASP A 31 -0.82 1.08 5.43
C ASP A 31 -0.75 2.28 6.42
N GLY A 32 -1.88 2.92 6.73
CA GLY A 32 -1.97 4.04 7.69
C GLY A 32 -1.51 5.39 7.15
N LEU A 33 -1.25 5.50 5.84
CA LEU A 33 -0.70 6.70 5.21
C LEU A 33 -1.82 7.65 4.75
N ARG A 34 -1.60 8.96 4.93
CA ARG A 34 -2.55 10.01 4.56
C ARG A 34 -1.97 10.95 3.51
N GLY A 35 -2.82 11.45 2.62
CA GLY A 35 -2.41 12.34 1.53
C GLY A 35 -1.73 11.61 0.37
N ALA A 36 -1.37 12.35 -0.67
CA ALA A 36 -0.82 11.81 -1.92
C ALA A 36 0.62 11.30 -1.77
N ILE A 37 0.79 10.15 -1.12
CA ILE A 37 2.08 9.47 -0.98
C ILE A 37 2.35 8.60 -2.20
N LYS A 38 3.50 8.81 -2.85
CA LYS A 38 3.96 8.02 -4.00
C LYS A 38 4.90 6.89 -3.60
N LYS A 39 5.70 7.08 -2.55
CA LYS A 39 6.76 6.15 -2.14
C LYS A 39 6.98 6.21 -0.63
N VAL A 40 7.18 5.06 0.00
CA VAL A 40 7.65 4.91 1.38
C VAL A 40 8.86 3.98 1.38
N GLU A 41 9.95 4.43 1.99
CA GLU A 41 11.18 3.66 2.15
C GLU A 41 11.40 3.38 3.63
N THR A 42 11.54 2.11 3.98
CA THR A 42 11.79 1.67 5.35
C THR A 42 13.19 1.08 5.43
N TYR A 43 13.93 1.49 6.46
CA TYR A 43 15.30 1.08 6.72
C TYR A 43 15.40 0.37 8.05
N LEU A 44 16.27 -0.62 8.13
CA LEU A 44 16.77 -1.15 9.39
C LEU A 44 18.05 -0.40 9.74
N VAL A 45 18.19 -0.06 11.03
CA VAL A 45 19.37 0.58 11.58
C VAL A 45 20.01 -0.42 12.54
N ASP A 46 21.15 -0.94 12.13
CA ASP A 46 21.96 -1.83 12.95
C ASP A 46 22.96 -0.99 13.75
N PHE A 47 23.07 -1.24 15.05
CA PHE A 47 24.04 -0.58 15.93
C PHE A 47 25.19 -1.56 16.17
N LEU A 48 26.31 -1.34 15.48
CA LEU A 48 27.43 -2.27 15.45
C LEU A 48 28.59 -1.73 16.30
N PRO A 49 29.14 -2.51 17.26
CA PRO A 49 30.34 -2.10 17.98
C PRO A 49 31.56 -2.15 17.05
N GLN A 50 32.34 -1.08 17.04
CA GLN A 50 33.62 -0.97 16.35
C GLN A 50 34.67 -0.41 17.33
N GLY A 51 35.26 -1.32 18.11
CA GLY A 51 36.08 -0.95 19.27
C GLY A 51 35.19 -0.35 20.37
N ASP A 52 35.59 0.82 20.88
CA ASP A 52 34.85 1.54 21.93
C ASP A 52 33.69 2.41 21.39
N VAL A 53 33.47 2.40 20.07
CA VAL A 53 32.45 3.22 19.40
C VAL A 53 31.32 2.33 18.89
N ILE A 54 30.08 2.81 19.00
CA ILE A 54 28.92 2.19 18.33
C ILE A 54 28.69 2.94 17.01
N VAL A 55 28.67 2.20 15.91
CA VAL A 55 28.43 2.73 14.57
C VAL A 55 27.02 2.36 14.13
N GLU A 56 26.27 3.35 13.66
CA GLU A 56 24.98 3.14 13.01
C GLU A 56 25.17 2.74 11.55
N GLN A 57 24.64 1.59 11.17
CA GLN A 57 24.58 1.14 9.79
C GLN A 57 23.13 1.07 9.33
N LYS A 58 22.78 1.87 8.33
CA LYS A 58 21.45 1.86 7.71
C LYS A 58 21.43 0.93 6.51
N ARG A 59 20.44 0.04 6.43
CA ARG A 59 20.19 -0.77 5.24
C ARG A 59 18.71 -0.75 4.87
N PRO A 60 18.37 -0.71 3.57
CA PRO A 60 16.97 -0.75 3.14
C PRO A 60 16.36 -2.09 3.55
N TRP A 61 15.07 -2.06 3.90
CA TRP A 61 14.31 -3.26 4.24
C TRP A 61 13.13 -3.44 3.28
N ILE A 62 12.32 -2.42 3.13
CA ILE A 62 11.16 -2.45 2.23
C ILE A 62 10.92 -1.08 1.61
N ILE A 63 10.60 -1.09 0.32
CA ILE A 63 10.15 0.08 -0.43
C ILE A 63 8.77 -0.22 -0.99
N ASN A 64 7.79 0.61 -0.67
CA ASN A 64 6.44 0.54 -1.24
C ASN A 64 6.19 1.76 -2.11
N SER A 65 5.79 1.54 -3.36
CA SER A 65 5.35 2.60 -4.27
C SER A 65 3.84 2.51 -4.48
N TYR A 66 3.16 3.65 -4.55
CA TYR A 66 1.71 3.74 -4.74
C TYR A 66 1.37 4.56 -5.98
N ASN A 67 0.33 4.12 -6.70
CA ASN A 67 -0.21 4.85 -7.84
C ASN A 67 -1.10 6.02 -7.40
N VAL A 68 -1.60 6.80 -8.37
CA VAL A 68 -2.45 7.98 -8.11
C VAL A 68 -3.77 7.65 -7.41
N LYS A 69 -4.27 6.41 -7.54
CA LYS A 69 -5.47 5.93 -6.83
C LYS A 69 -5.17 5.48 -5.40
N GLY A 70 -3.90 5.37 -5.00
CA GLY A 70 -3.46 4.89 -3.69
C GLY A 70 -3.25 3.38 -3.61
N ASN A 71 -3.33 2.65 -4.72
CA ASN A 71 -3.01 1.21 -4.74
C ASN A 71 -1.50 1.03 -4.82
N ARG A 72 -0.96 0.00 -4.18
CA ARG A 72 0.47 -0.31 -4.19
C ARG A 72 0.85 -0.79 -5.59
N SER A 73 1.62 0.01 -6.34
CA SER A 73 2.03 -0.36 -7.69
C SER A 73 3.28 -1.24 -7.70
N GLU A 74 4.11 -1.14 -6.67
CA GLU A 74 5.36 -1.89 -6.56
C GLU A 74 5.74 -2.09 -5.09
N GLN A 75 6.35 -3.24 -4.78
CA GLN A 75 7.02 -3.52 -3.52
C GLN A 75 8.41 -4.10 -3.78
N ILE A 76 9.43 -3.52 -3.17
CA ILE A 76 10.80 -4.06 -3.17
C ILE A 76 11.15 -4.48 -1.75
N VAL A 77 11.52 -5.74 -1.56
CA VAL A 77 11.94 -6.29 -0.27
C VAL A 77 13.41 -6.68 -0.35
N TYR A 78 14.20 -6.14 0.58
CA TYR A 78 15.62 -6.46 0.74
C TYR A 78 15.76 -7.54 1.80
N LEU A 79 16.24 -8.72 1.39
CA LEU A 79 16.49 -9.83 2.28
C LEU A 79 17.82 -9.67 3.01
N GLN A 80 17.92 -10.28 4.19
CA GLN A 80 19.14 -10.25 5.00
C GLN A 80 20.34 -10.89 4.30
N ASP A 81 20.11 -11.82 3.37
CA ASP A 81 21.16 -12.48 2.61
C ASP A 81 21.71 -11.65 1.44
N GLY A 82 21.21 -10.42 1.24
CA GLY A 82 21.63 -9.48 0.20
C GLY A 82 20.76 -9.53 -1.07
N ARG A 83 19.93 -10.57 -1.22
CA ARG A 83 19.00 -10.67 -2.35
C ARG A 83 17.86 -9.66 -2.20
N LEU A 84 17.19 -9.39 -3.32
CA LEU A 84 15.95 -8.64 -3.31
C LEU A 84 14.86 -9.32 -4.12
N HIS A 85 13.62 -9.06 -3.72
CA HIS A 85 12.43 -9.41 -4.46
C HIS A 85 11.66 -8.14 -4.81
N THR A 86 11.19 -8.04 -6.05
CA THR A 86 10.36 -6.95 -6.53
C THR A 86 9.03 -7.52 -7.02
N ASP A 87 7.94 -7.07 -6.41
CA ASP A 87 6.59 -7.32 -6.90
C ASP A 87 6.07 -6.07 -7.61
N VAL A 88 5.53 -6.25 -8.82
CA VAL A 88 4.83 -5.20 -9.57
C VAL A 88 3.36 -5.61 -9.71
N TYR A 89 2.47 -4.72 -9.28
CA TYR A 89 1.04 -4.99 -9.21
C TYR A 89 0.30 -4.20 -10.30
N ILE A 90 -0.57 -4.88 -11.04
CA ILE A 90 -1.43 -4.28 -12.07
C ILE A 90 -2.88 -4.36 -11.61
N TYR A 91 -3.60 -3.27 -11.82
CA TYR A 91 -4.99 -3.14 -11.39
C TYR A 91 -5.88 -2.77 -12.58
N ASP A 92 -7.14 -3.21 -12.52
CA ASP A 92 -8.16 -2.74 -13.44
C ASP A 92 -8.68 -1.33 -13.10
N ALA A 93 -9.70 -0.88 -13.85
CA ALA A 93 -10.29 0.44 -13.67
C ALA A 93 -10.97 0.59 -12.29
N GLU A 94 -11.54 -0.48 -11.77
CA GLU A 94 -12.18 -0.54 -10.46
C GLU A 94 -11.18 -0.65 -9.29
N GLY A 95 -9.89 -0.83 -9.58
CA GLY A 95 -8.83 -0.92 -8.59
C GLY A 95 -8.67 -2.31 -7.99
N ARG A 96 -9.19 -3.36 -8.65
CA ARG A 96 -8.94 -4.76 -8.29
C ARG A 96 -7.60 -5.18 -8.87
N ASN A 97 -6.79 -5.88 -8.09
CA ASN A 97 -5.53 -6.45 -8.59
C ASN A 97 -5.85 -7.55 -9.60
N ILE A 98 -5.30 -7.45 -10.81
CA ILE A 98 -5.48 -8.43 -11.88
C ILE A 98 -4.19 -9.20 -12.21
N GLU A 99 -3.05 -8.69 -11.78
CA GLU A 99 -1.74 -9.31 -12.02
C GLU A 99 -0.76 -8.91 -10.92
N CYS A 100 0.10 -9.85 -10.55
CA CYS A 100 1.31 -9.62 -9.78
C CYS A 100 2.49 -10.27 -10.50
N ARG A 101 3.53 -9.48 -10.79
CA ARG A 101 4.79 -9.98 -11.35
C ARG A 101 5.89 -9.90 -10.32
N THR A 102 6.44 -11.04 -9.96
CA THR A 102 7.55 -11.15 -9.01
C THR A 102 8.87 -11.36 -9.75
N TYR A 103 9.84 -10.52 -9.44
CA TYR A 103 11.22 -10.59 -9.92
C TYR A 103 12.13 -10.86 -8.74
N SER A 104 13.02 -11.84 -8.86
CA SER A 104 14.04 -12.13 -7.85
C SER A 104 15.40 -11.89 -8.46
N ASN A 105 16.18 -10.97 -7.88
CA ASN A 105 17.58 -10.83 -8.22
C ASN A 105 18.41 -11.52 -7.14
N ALA A 106 19.03 -12.64 -7.52
CA ALA A 106 20.14 -13.15 -6.76
C ALA A 106 21.32 -12.20 -6.98
N THR A 107 21.70 -11.44 -5.95
CA THR A 107 23.03 -10.84 -5.96
C THR A 107 24.02 -11.98 -5.77
N ASP A 108 24.72 -12.37 -6.84
CA ASP A 108 25.82 -13.31 -6.75
C ASP A 108 26.83 -12.76 -5.72
N LYS A 109 26.96 -13.47 -4.59
CA LYS A 109 28.04 -13.24 -3.63
C LYS A 109 29.35 -13.79 -4.21
N ASN A 110 29.86 -13.22 -5.31
CA ASN A 110 31.22 -13.44 -5.82
C ASN A 110 31.53 -12.44 -6.97
N SER A 111 32.11 -11.29 -6.64
CA SER A 111 32.94 -10.49 -7.55
C SER A 111 34.02 -9.80 -6.73
#